data_AF-A0A4S4BWY2-F1
#
_entry.id   AF-A0A4S4BWY2-F1
#
_cell.length_a   1.000
_cell.length_b   1.000
_cell.length_c   1.000
_cell.angle_alpha   90.00
_cell.angle_beta   90.00
_cell.angle_gamma   90.00
#
_symmetry.space_group_name_H-M   'P 1'
#
loop_
_entity.id
_entity.type
_entity.pdbx_description
1 polymer ?
#
loop_
_entity_poly.entity_id
_entity_poly.type
_entity_poly.pdbx_seq_one_letter_code
_entity_poly.pdbx_strand_id
1 'polypeptide(L)'
;MEENERNKAIHYYHMKIQETNDPYYWYCLADIQAKAGFIGEAMNTIDNALLMPYSYPLKRELLNMQANLQHGLSRNLSQNRSSVVTEKHGDVDGDGTIDKVFLTADKTPDSPFWQNITLVIRNGRTNQYHQIGMKNNAGYNPTLFLGDFTGDKVEDILVVIDSGGSGGMIYAYVFSQLNGRMRQIFDSDVFNERQTYDVTYEDYYRATVISHSQNEKYILDLTYKGKEYLSEIYNPNGTLKEPIKGWVNPLSGLYPIDFNRDGTYELEAYQRIAGRYNADGLGFIQTVLKWNGRGFVTERQNVAIVGGET
;
A
#
# COMPACT_ATOMS: atom_id res chain seq x y z
N MET A 1 -13.21 -19.96 -21.43
CA MET A 1 -13.98 -19.42 -20.28
C MET A 1 -13.79 -17.92 -20.28
N GLU A 2 -14.88 -17.16 -20.33
CA GLU A 2 -14.84 -15.70 -20.30
C GLU A 2 -14.23 -15.20 -18.98
N GLU A 3 -13.57 -14.04 -19.02
CA GLU A 3 -12.91 -13.43 -17.86
C GLU A 3 -13.85 -13.23 -16.67
N ASN A 4 -15.11 -12.85 -16.94
CA ASN A 4 -16.14 -12.68 -15.93
C ASN A 4 -16.46 -14.00 -15.19
N GLU A 5 -16.51 -15.13 -15.91
CA GLU A 5 -16.76 -16.44 -15.32
C GLU A 5 -15.57 -16.93 -14.47
N ARG A 6 -14.33 -16.59 -14.86
CA ARG A 6 -13.14 -16.87 -14.05
C ARG A 6 -13.16 -16.12 -12.73
N ASN A 7 -13.50 -14.83 -12.75
CA ASN A 7 -13.54 -14.01 -11.54
C ASN A 7 -14.63 -14.48 -10.57
N LYS A 8 -15.80 -14.88 -11.07
CA LYS A 8 -16.85 -15.50 -10.24
C LYS A 8 -16.39 -16.81 -9.61
N ALA A 9 -15.69 -17.67 -10.36
CA ALA A 9 -15.18 -18.93 -9.84
C ALA A 9 -14.10 -18.72 -8.76
N ILE A 10 -13.16 -17.79 -8.98
CA ILE A 10 -12.16 -17.40 -7.98
C ILE A 10 -12.85 -16.92 -6.70
N HIS A 11 -13.82 -16.01 -6.81
CA HIS A 11 -14.58 -15.51 -5.67
C HIS A 11 -15.31 -16.63 -4.92
N TYR A 12 -15.96 -17.54 -5.65
CA TYR A 12 -16.64 -18.70 -5.08
C TYR A 12 -15.68 -19.58 -4.25
N TYR A 13 -14.50 -19.90 -4.77
CA TYR A 13 -13.55 -20.74 -4.03
C TYR A 13 -12.96 -20.04 -2.82
N HIS A 14 -12.72 -18.72 -2.88
CA HIS A 14 -12.35 -17.95 -1.69
C HIS A 14 -13.40 -18.06 -0.57
N MET A 15 -14.68 -17.88 -0.90
CA MET A 15 -15.78 -18.04 0.06
C MET A 15 -15.80 -19.45 0.66
N LYS A 16 -15.64 -20.49 -0.17
CA LYS A 16 -15.63 -21.88 0.30
C LYS A 16 -14.46 -22.21 1.22
N ILE A 17 -13.29 -21.66 0.95
CA ILE A 17 -12.12 -21.78 1.83
C ILE A 17 -12.40 -21.13 3.19
N GLN A 18 -13.03 -19.95 3.22
CA GLN A 18 -13.41 -19.30 4.47
C GLN A 18 -14.46 -20.10 5.26
N GLU A 19 -15.42 -20.71 4.57
CA GLU A 19 -16.48 -21.51 5.19
C GLU A 19 -15.98 -22.85 5.75
N THR A 20 -15.12 -23.54 4.99
CA THR A 20 -14.81 -24.97 5.24
C THR A 20 -13.36 -25.23 5.57
N ASN A 21 -12.47 -24.37 5.08
CA ASN A 21 -11.03 -24.59 5.03
C ASN A 21 -10.67 -25.99 4.50
N ASP A 22 -11.40 -26.51 3.51
CA ASP A 22 -11.17 -27.84 2.92
C ASP A 22 -10.03 -27.80 1.87
N PRO A 23 -9.06 -28.74 1.90
CA PRO A 23 -7.95 -28.80 0.94
C PRO A 23 -8.39 -28.84 -0.53
N TYR A 24 -9.57 -29.40 -0.82
CA TYR A 24 -10.13 -29.45 -2.17
C TYR A 24 -10.28 -28.04 -2.77
N TYR A 25 -10.84 -27.11 -1.99
CA TYR A 25 -11.09 -25.76 -2.47
C TYR A 25 -9.80 -24.95 -2.61
N TRP A 26 -8.79 -25.22 -1.79
CA TRP A 26 -7.45 -24.66 -1.96
C TRP A 26 -6.83 -25.08 -3.30
N TYR A 27 -6.91 -26.36 -3.66
CA TYR A 27 -6.43 -26.81 -4.97
C TYR A 27 -7.23 -26.22 -6.14
N CYS A 28 -8.56 -26.22 -6.07
CA CYS A 28 -9.39 -25.62 -7.12
C CYS A 28 -9.09 -24.12 -7.31
N LEU A 29 -8.87 -23.40 -6.21
CA LEU A 29 -8.47 -22.00 -6.26
C LEU A 29 -7.10 -21.83 -6.94
N ALA A 30 -6.11 -22.64 -6.59
CA ALA A 30 -4.78 -22.58 -7.20
C ALA A 30 -4.83 -22.86 -8.71
N ASP A 31 -5.59 -23.87 -9.12
CA ASP A 31 -5.73 -24.26 -10.52
C ASP A 31 -6.43 -23.16 -11.36
N ILE A 32 -7.51 -22.59 -10.84
CA ILE A 32 -8.24 -21.53 -11.55
C ILE A 32 -7.40 -20.25 -11.63
N GLN A 33 -6.66 -19.89 -10.58
CA GLN A 33 -5.74 -18.74 -10.57
C GLN A 33 -4.61 -18.93 -11.59
N ALA A 34 -3.97 -20.10 -11.61
CA ALA A 34 -2.93 -20.43 -12.58
C ALA A 34 -3.43 -20.33 -14.03
N LYS A 35 -4.63 -20.85 -14.31
CA LYS A 35 -5.28 -20.76 -15.63
C LYS A 35 -5.73 -19.35 -16.00
N ALA A 36 -5.96 -18.49 -15.02
CA ALA A 36 -6.26 -17.08 -15.22
C ALA A 36 -5.00 -16.22 -15.43
N GLY A 37 -3.80 -16.76 -15.17
CA GLY A 37 -2.54 -16.02 -15.24
C GLY A 37 -2.15 -15.33 -13.94
N PHE A 38 -2.91 -15.53 -12.86
CA PHE A 38 -2.61 -15.05 -11.50
C PHE A 38 -1.57 -15.97 -10.85
N ILE A 39 -0.35 -15.97 -11.39
CA ILE A 39 0.69 -16.94 -11.04
C ILE A 39 1.14 -16.77 -9.58
N GLY A 40 1.33 -15.53 -9.11
CA GLY A 40 1.70 -15.25 -7.73
C GLY A 40 0.66 -15.71 -6.72
N GLU A 41 -0.61 -15.41 -7.01
CA GLU A 41 -1.75 -15.84 -6.21
C GLU A 41 -1.88 -17.36 -6.19
N ALA A 42 -1.74 -18.01 -7.35
CA ALA A 42 -1.75 -19.46 -7.46
C ALA A 42 -0.66 -20.10 -6.60
N MET A 43 0.56 -19.56 -6.65
CA MET A 43 1.66 -20.04 -5.82
C MET A 43 1.39 -19.88 -4.32
N ASN A 44 0.91 -18.71 -3.88
CA ASN A 44 0.57 -18.47 -2.48
C ASN A 44 -0.56 -19.42 -2.03
N THR A 45 -1.57 -19.66 -2.87
CA THR A 45 -2.63 -20.64 -2.60
C THR A 45 -2.06 -22.05 -2.45
N ILE A 46 -1.09 -22.46 -3.28
CA ILE A 46 -0.41 -23.76 -3.14
C ILE A 46 0.39 -23.82 -1.84
N ASP A 47 1.12 -22.75 -1.48
CA ASP A 47 1.90 -22.70 -0.23
C ASP A 47 1.00 -22.83 1.00
N ASN A 48 -0.20 -22.25 0.97
CA ASN A 48 -1.21 -22.44 2.00
C ASN A 48 -1.76 -23.87 2.03
N ALA A 49 -2.07 -24.45 0.86
CA ALA A 49 -2.52 -25.84 0.76
C ALA A 49 -1.48 -26.83 1.33
N LEU A 50 -0.18 -26.56 1.12
CA LEU A 50 0.91 -27.41 1.58
C LEU A 50 1.12 -27.40 3.11
N LEU A 51 0.57 -26.42 3.83
CA LEU A 51 0.58 -26.39 5.30
C LEU A 51 -0.54 -27.22 5.92
N MET A 52 -1.53 -27.63 5.14
CA MET A 52 -2.68 -28.34 5.69
C MET A 52 -2.28 -29.73 6.21
N PRO A 53 -2.89 -30.22 7.30
CA PRO A 53 -2.59 -31.56 7.84
C PRO A 53 -2.85 -32.67 6.83
N TYR A 54 -3.82 -32.46 5.95
CA TYR A 54 -4.18 -33.34 4.84
C TYR A 54 -4.20 -32.49 3.57
N SER A 55 -3.64 -33.03 2.47
CA SER A 55 -3.60 -32.34 1.18
C SER A 55 -4.58 -32.98 0.21
N TYR A 56 -5.29 -32.16 -0.55
CA TYR A 56 -5.92 -32.57 -1.79
C TYR A 56 -5.39 -31.66 -2.91
N PRO A 57 -4.92 -32.20 -4.04
CA PRO A 57 -4.58 -33.61 -4.26
C PRO A 57 -3.37 -34.04 -3.39
N LEU A 58 -2.71 -35.15 -3.73
CA LEU A 58 -1.50 -35.58 -3.02
C LEU A 58 -0.45 -34.45 -3.00
N LYS A 59 0.28 -34.31 -1.88
CA LYS A 59 1.34 -33.30 -1.71
C LYS A 59 2.34 -33.24 -2.87
N ARG A 60 2.69 -34.39 -3.46
CA ARG A 60 3.56 -34.47 -4.64
C ARG A 60 3.00 -33.75 -5.87
N GLU A 61 1.69 -33.78 -6.06
CA GLU A 61 1.03 -33.12 -7.19
C GLU A 61 1.01 -31.60 -7.02
N LEU A 62 0.77 -31.11 -5.79
CA LEU A 62 0.90 -29.70 -5.46
C LEU A 62 2.33 -29.18 -5.68
N LEU A 63 3.34 -29.96 -5.29
CA LEU A 63 4.75 -29.63 -5.53
C LEU A 63 5.09 -29.62 -7.04
N ASN A 64 4.57 -30.57 -7.81
CA ASN A 64 4.74 -30.57 -9.27
C ASN A 64 4.10 -29.34 -9.92
N MET A 65 2.90 -28.96 -9.46
CA MET A 65 2.23 -27.75 -9.92
C MET A 65 3.06 -26.51 -9.61
N GLN A 66 3.57 -26.39 -8.39
CA GLN A 66 4.45 -25.30 -7.98
C GLN A 66 5.71 -25.22 -8.87
N ALA A 67 6.39 -26.35 -9.11
CA ALA A 67 7.57 -26.40 -9.97
C ALA A 67 7.27 -25.97 -11.42
N ASN A 68 6.14 -26.39 -11.97
CA ASN A 68 5.71 -25.97 -13.31
C ASN A 68 5.45 -24.46 -13.39
N LEU A 69 4.82 -23.87 -12.37
CA LEU A 69 4.61 -22.42 -12.29
C LEU A 69 5.94 -21.66 -12.19
N GLN A 70 6.90 -22.15 -11.40
CA GLN A 70 8.26 -21.58 -11.30
C GLN A 70 8.98 -21.54 -12.65
N HIS A 71 8.96 -22.65 -13.40
CA HIS A 71 9.55 -22.72 -14.72
C HIS A 71 8.86 -21.77 -15.71
N GLY A 72 7.53 -21.71 -15.69
CA GLY A 72 6.74 -20.81 -16.54
C GLY A 72 7.05 -19.34 -16.25
N LEU A 73 7.14 -18.97 -14.98
CA LEU A 73 7.45 -17.63 -14.51
C LEU A 73 8.86 -17.19 -14.93
N SER A 74 9.85 -18.04 -14.70
CA SER A 74 11.24 -17.80 -15.12
C SER A 74 11.33 -17.55 -16.63
N ARG A 75 10.60 -18.33 -17.43
CA ARG A 75 10.53 -18.15 -18.88
C ARG A 75 9.85 -16.84 -19.27
N ASN A 76 8.73 -16.50 -18.66
CA ASN A 76 8.01 -15.26 -18.96
C ASN A 76 8.85 -14.01 -18.65
N LEU A 77 9.54 -13.99 -17.50
CA LEU A 77 10.44 -12.90 -17.13
C LEU A 77 11.64 -12.78 -18.09
N SER A 78 12.15 -13.91 -18.60
CA SER A 78 13.22 -13.90 -19.60
C SER A 78 12.77 -13.44 -21.01
N GLN A 79 11.47 -13.55 -21.32
CA GLN A 79 10.91 -13.18 -22.63
C GLN A 79 10.42 -11.73 -22.73
N ASN A 80 10.71 -10.88 -21.73
CA ASN A 80 10.45 -9.42 -21.74
C ASN A 80 8.99 -9.01 -22.04
N ARG A 81 8.00 -9.81 -21.63
CA ARG A 81 6.57 -9.47 -21.82
C ARG A 81 6.10 -8.28 -20.98
N SER A 82 6.72 -8.08 -19.82
CA SER A 82 6.51 -6.93 -18.94
C SER A 82 7.87 -6.30 -18.63
N SER A 83 7.92 -4.98 -18.48
CA SER A 83 9.17 -4.25 -18.25
C SER A 83 9.50 -4.23 -16.77
N VAL A 84 10.79 -4.40 -16.42
CA VAL A 84 11.27 -4.09 -15.08
C VAL A 84 11.26 -2.57 -14.92
N VAL A 85 10.49 -2.07 -13.95
CA VAL A 85 10.33 -0.63 -13.72
C VAL A 85 11.36 -0.10 -12.73
N THR A 86 11.62 -0.85 -11.67
CA THR A 86 12.60 -0.54 -10.64
C THR A 86 13.08 -1.81 -9.96
N GLU A 87 14.29 -1.77 -9.40
CA GLU A 87 14.98 -2.93 -8.84
C GLU A 87 15.84 -2.52 -7.63
N LYS A 88 15.89 -3.41 -6.64
CA LYS A 88 16.72 -3.35 -5.45
C LYS A 88 17.30 -4.74 -5.14
N HIS A 89 18.37 -4.75 -4.37
CA HIS A 89 19.07 -5.96 -3.94
C HIS A 89 19.17 -5.90 -2.43
N GLY A 90 18.73 -6.94 -1.75
CA GLY A 90 18.62 -6.96 -0.29
C GLY A 90 18.27 -8.32 0.25
N ASP A 91 18.57 -8.59 1.52
CA ASP A 91 18.15 -9.82 2.20
C ASP A 91 16.75 -9.62 2.77
N VAL A 92 15.74 -10.07 2.03
CA VAL A 92 14.33 -9.86 2.37
C VAL A 92 13.67 -11.11 2.94
N ASP A 93 14.40 -12.22 3.05
CA ASP A 93 13.92 -13.45 3.66
C ASP A 93 14.71 -13.90 4.91
N GLY A 94 15.78 -13.19 5.24
CA GLY A 94 16.58 -13.36 6.45
C GLY A 94 17.55 -14.53 6.40
N ASP A 95 17.84 -15.08 5.22
CA ASP A 95 18.75 -16.22 5.06
C ASP A 95 20.25 -15.82 4.97
N GLY A 96 20.54 -14.52 4.94
CA GLY A 96 21.87 -13.95 4.79
C GLY A 96 22.38 -13.86 3.35
N THR A 97 21.58 -14.29 2.37
CA THR A 97 21.88 -14.16 0.93
C THR A 97 21.08 -13.01 0.35
N ILE A 98 21.76 -12.18 -0.45
CA ILE A 98 21.10 -11.06 -1.13
C ILE A 98 20.13 -11.57 -2.20
N ASP A 99 18.87 -11.17 -2.09
CA ASP A 99 17.82 -11.39 -3.06
C ASP A 99 17.71 -10.22 -4.03
N LYS A 100 17.10 -10.48 -5.19
CA LYS A 100 16.77 -9.44 -6.16
C LYS A 100 15.27 -9.14 -6.09
N VAL A 101 14.92 -7.93 -5.71
CA VAL A 101 13.54 -7.45 -5.57
C VAL A 101 13.26 -6.41 -6.66
N PHE A 102 12.19 -6.56 -7.42
CA PHE A 102 11.89 -5.66 -8.52
C PHE A 102 10.40 -5.58 -8.82
N LEU A 103 9.98 -4.47 -9.41
CA LEU A 103 8.63 -4.29 -9.92
C LEU A 103 8.60 -4.53 -11.42
N THR A 104 7.66 -5.36 -11.87
CA THR A 104 7.34 -5.48 -13.30
C THR A 104 6.03 -4.78 -13.61
N ALA A 105 5.91 -4.18 -14.79
CA ALA A 105 4.65 -3.60 -15.24
C ALA A 105 4.53 -3.60 -16.77
N ASP A 106 3.30 -3.44 -17.23
CA ASP A 106 2.97 -3.25 -18.63
C ASP A 106 2.94 -1.75 -18.94
N LYS A 107 3.67 -1.37 -19.99
CA LYS A 107 3.73 0.04 -20.42
C LYS A 107 2.46 0.38 -21.17
N THR A 108 1.78 1.45 -20.75
CA THR A 108 0.68 2.00 -21.55
C THR A 108 1.26 2.73 -22.76
N PRO A 109 0.82 2.44 -24.00
CA PRO A 109 1.26 3.18 -25.18
C PRO A 109 1.03 4.68 -25.01
N ASP A 110 2.03 5.47 -25.39
CA ASP A 110 1.99 6.94 -25.38
C ASP A 110 1.65 7.59 -24.02
N SER A 111 1.83 6.87 -22.92
CA SER A 111 1.55 7.36 -21.57
C SER A 111 2.60 6.89 -20.55
N PRO A 112 2.97 7.71 -19.55
CA PRO A 112 3.82 7.27 -18.44
C PRO A 112 3.07 6.37 -17.43
N PHE A 113 1.79 6.07 -17.68
CA PHE A 113 0.98 5.18 -16.85
C PHE A 113 1.39 3.72 -16.99
N TRP A 114 1.57 3.05 -15.86
CA TRP A 114 1.88 1.63 -15.76
C TRP A 114 0.65 0.84 -15.36
N GLN A 115 0.48 -0.35 -15.94
CA GLN A 115 -0.57 -1.30 -15.60
C GLN A 115 0.04 -2.61 -15.10
N ASN A 116 -0.72 -3.41 -14.37
CA ASN A 116 -0.31 -4.73 -13.90
C ASN A 116 1.01 -4.73 -13.11
N ILE A 117 1.24 -3.66 -12.33
CA ILE A 117 2.41 -3.51 -11.47
C ILE A 117 2.44 -4.67 -10.48
N THR A 118 3.46 -5.51 -10.58
CA THR A 118 3.60 -6.74 -9.80
C THR A 118 4.94 -6.70 -9.07
N LEU A 119 4.93 -7.00 -7.77
CA LEU A 119 6.17 -7.17 -6.99
C LEU A 119 6.74 -8.57 -7.25
N VAL A 120 8.02 -8.63 -7.58
CA VAL A 120 8.73 -9.89 -7.85
C VAL A 120 9.99 -9.96 -6.99
N ILE A 121 10.16 -11.07 -6.29
CA ILE A 121 11.35 -11.41 -5.50
C ILE A 121 12.00 -12.61 -6.16
N ARG A 122 13.28 -12.53 -6.48
CA ARG A 122 14.10 -13.67 -6.89
C ARG A 122 15.05 -14.00 -5.75
N ASN A 123 14.83 -15.14 -5.11
CA ASN A 123 15.65 -15.58 -4.00
C ASN A 123 17.10 -15.85 -4.49
N GLY A 124 18.09 -15.27 -3.81
CA GLY A 124 19.49 -15.30 -4.20
C GLY A 124 20.13 -16.69 -4.09
N ARG A 125 19.65 -17.51 -3.16
CA ARG A 125 20.17 -18.86 -2.88
C ARG A 125 19.62 -19.92 -3.83
N THR A 126 18.32 -19.88 -4.08
CA THR A 126 17.53 -20.91 -4.79
C THR A 126 17.23 -20.53 -6.23
N ASN A 127 17.34 -19.24 -6.58
CA ASN A 127 16.89 -18.67 -7.85
C ASN A 127 15.38 -18.82 -8.13
N GLN A 128 14.58 -19.15 -7.12
CA GLN A 128 13.14 -19.21 -7.23
C GLN A 128 12.55 -17.79 -7.26
N TYR A 129 11.46 -17.63 -8.01
CA TYR A 129 10.75 -16.36 -8.13
C TYR A 129 9.46 -16.41 -7.32
N HIS A 130 9.18 -15.36 -6.56
CA HIS A 130 7.92 -15.15 -5.87
C HIS A 130 7.27 -13.88 -6.41
N GLN A 131 6.00 -13.96 -6.81
CA GLN A 131 5.23 -12.81 -7.27
C GLN A 131 4.14 -12.46 -6.26
N ILE A 132 3.99 -11.17 -6.00
CA ILE A 132 2.98 -10.65 -5.10
C ILE A 132 2.14 -9.63 -5.86
N GLY A 133 0.86 -9.95 -6.03
CA GLY A 133 -0.15 -9.05 -6.56
C GLY A 133 -0.54 -8.00 -5.53
N MET A 134 -0.83 -6.79 -6.00
CA MET A 134 -1.33 -5.68 -5.18
C MET A 134 -2.74 -5.32 -5.65
N LYS A 135 -3.62 -4.94 -4.70
CA LYS A 135 -5.02 -4.60 -5.00
C LYS A 135 -5.13 -3.47 -6.03
N ASN A 136 -4.42 -2.37 -5.77
CA ASN A 136 -4.23 -1.28 -6.71
C ASN A 136 -2.84 -1.40 -7.33
N ASN A 137 -2.79 -1.83 -8.59
CA ASN A 137 -1.57 -2.19 -9.32
C ASN A 137 -1.39 -1.40 -10.62
N ALA A 138 -1.96 -0.20 -10.71
CA ALA A 138 -1.82 0.67 -11.86
C ALA A 138 -1.66 2.13 -11.40
N GLY A 139 -0.79 2.87 -12.06
CA GLY A 139 -0.45 4.23 -11.64
C GLY A 139 0.83 4.76 -12.29
N TYR A 140 1.39 5.79 -11.68
CA TYR A 140 2.59 6.49 -12.13
C TYR A 140 3.72 6.30 -11.11
N ASN A 141 4.97 6.49 -11.57
CA ASN A 141 6.18 6.52 -10.74
C ASN A 141 6.28 5.43 -9.65
N PRO A 142 6.11 4.14 -9.95
CA PRO A 142 6.22 3.11 -8.93
C PRO A 142 7.65 3.07 -8.37
N THR A 143 7.76 3.11 -7.05
CA THR A 143 9.04 3.08 -6.33
C THR A 143 9.14 1.85 -5.44
N LEU A 144 10.38 1.47 -5.15
CA LEU A 144 10.74 0.30 -4.35
C LEU A 144 11.84 0.69 -3.37
N PHE A 145 11.59 0.46 -2.08
CA PHE A 145 12.51 0.69 -0.98
C PHE A 145 12.66 -0.59 -0.16
N LEU A 146 13.89 -0.88 0.28
CA LEU A 146 14.22 -1.97 1.18
C LEU A 146 14.78 -1.39 2.48
N GLY A 147 14.27 -1.84 3.62
CA GLY A 147 14.76 -1.44 4.94
C GLY A 147 13.97 -2.10 6.06
N ASP A 148 14.58 -2.26 7.23
CA ASP A 148 13.97 -2.93 8.39
C ASP A 148 12.88 -2.05 9.03
N PHE A 149 11.60 -2.37 8.83
CA PHE A 149 10.48 -1.71 9.52
C PHE A 149 10.06 -2.48 10.78
N THR A 150 10.32 -3.78 10.84
CA THR A 150 9.82 -4.66 11.92
C THR A 150 10.75 -4.77 13.12
N GLY A 151 11.99 -4.31 12.99
CA GLY A 151 13.04 -4.36 13.99
C GLY A 151 13.77 -5.70 14.10
N ASP A 152 13.55 -6.61 13.15
CA ASP A 152 14.11 -7.97 13.17
C ASP A 152 15.43 -8.10 12.38
N LYS A 153 15.92 -6.99 11.82
CA LYS A 153 17.14 -6.89 11.00
C LYS A 153 17.07 -7.59 9.64
N VAL A 154 15.88 -8.02 9.21
CA VAL A 154 15.60 -8.41 7.84
C VAL A 154 15.06 -7.20 7.09
N GLU A 155 15.43 -7.04 5.82
CA GLU A 155 14.92 -5.91 5.03
C GLU A 155 13.46 -6.16 4.62
N ASP A 156 12.58 -5.24 5.00
CA ASP A 156 11.20 -5.22 4.57
C ASP A 156 11.06 -4.39 3.28
N ILE A 157 9.96 -4.61 2.55
CA ILE A 157 9.75 -4.06 1.21
C ILE A 157 8.65 -3.02 1.25
N LEU A 158 8.96 -1.76 0.95
CA LEU A 158 7.97 -0.69 0.72
C LEU A 158 7.81 -0.46 -0.79
N VAL A 159 6.56 -0.53 -1.25
CA VAL A 159 6.15 -0.16 -2.61
C VAL A 159 5.22 1.05 -2.54
N VAL A 160 5.50 2.09 -3.33
CA VAL A 160 4.64 3.27 -3.48
C VAL A 160 4.36 3.53 -4.95
N ILE A 161 3.10 3.81 -5.29
CA ILE A 161 2.61 4.06 -6.65
C ILE A 161 1.73 5.32 -6.64
N ASP A 162 2.00 6.29 -7.50
CA ASP A 162 1.15 7.48 -7.62
C ASP A 162 -0.16 7.13 -8.37
N SER A 163 -1.32 7.49 -7.83
CA SER A 163 -2.61 7.21 -8.50
C SER A 163 -2.83 8.07 -9.76
N GLY A 164 -2.22 9.26 -9.83
CA GLY A 164 -2.39 10.24 -10.90
C GLY A 164 -3.58 11.19 -10.78
N GLY A 165 -4.36 11.10 -9.69
CA GLY A 165 -5.46 12.04 -9.43
C GLY A 165 -4.98 13.42 -8.95
N SER A 166 -5.82 14.45 -9.09
CA SER A 166 -5.52 15.83 -8.64
C SER A 166 -5.35 15.98 -7.13
N GLY A 167 -5.79 14.99 -6.35
CA GLY A 167 -5.54 14.89 -4.91
C GLY A 167 -4.12 14.44 -4.54
N GLY A 168 -3.31 14.01 -5.51
CA GLY A 168 -1.97 13.49 -5.28
C GLY A 168 -1.96 12.21 -4.45
N MET A 169 -3.03 11.41 -4.51
CA MET A 169 -3.16 10.17 -3.75
C MET A 169 -2.14 9.13 -4.23
N ILE A 170 -1.59 8.37 -3.30
CA ILE A 170 -0.71 7.22 -3.57
C ILE A 170 -1.37 5.91 -3.14
N TYR A 171 -0.97 4.82 -3.78
CA TYR A 171 -1.13 3.46 -3.27
C TYR A 171 0.19 3.04 -2.63
N ALA A 172 0.15 2.52 -1.40
CA ALA A 172 1.35 2.11 -0.70
C ALA A 172 1.15 0.79 0.04
N TYR A 173 2.16 -0.07 -0.02
CA TYR A 173 2.16 -1.39 0.60
C TYR A 173 3.51 -1.64 1.27
N VAL A 174 3.49 -2.26 2.44
CA VAL A 174 4.70 -2.79 3.08
C VAL A 174 4.58 -4.30 3.20
N PHE A 175 5.61 -5.01 2.77
CA PHE A 175 5.72 -6.46 2.90
C PHE A 175 6.90 -6.83 3.77
N SER A 176 6.74 -7.87 4.59
CA SER A 176 7.76 -8.36 5.52
C SER A 176 7.75 -9.87 5.59
N GLN A 177 8.94 -10.47 5.76
CA GLN A 177 9.09 -11.91 5.96
C GLN A 177 8.80 -12.27 7.41
N LEU A 178 7.54 -12.61 7.71
CA LEU A 178 7.11 -12.98 9.06
C LEU A 178 6.79 -14.46 9.17
N ASN A 179 7.52 -15.15 10.05
CA ASN A 179 7.40 -16.59 10.30
C ASN A 179 7.62 -17.42 9.02
N GLY A 180 8.66 -17.09 8.26
CA GLY A 180 9.04 -17.80 7.02
C GLY A 180 8.10 -17.56 5.85
N ARG A 181 7.29 -16.49 5.89
CA ARG A 181 6.35 -16.13 4.84
C ARG A 181 6.33 -14.63 4.59
N MET A 182 6.35 -14.25 3.32
CA MET A 182 6.18 -12.87 2.92
C MET A 182 4.73 -12.45 3.14
N ARG A 183 4.51 -11.43 3.97
CA ARG A 183 3.18 -10.93 4.34
C ARG A 183 3.08 -9.45 4.06
N GLN A 184 1.93 -9.02 3.55
CA GLN A 184 1.56 -7.61 3.55
C GLN A 184 1.25 -7.16 4.98
N ILE A 185 1.98 -6.18 5.49
CA ILE A 185 1.86 -5.65 6.86
C ILE A 185 1.34 -4.19 6.91
N PHE A 186 1.27 -3.52 5.75
CA PHE A 186 0.65 -2.21 5.58
C PHE A 186 -0.11 -2.13 4.24
N ASP A 187 -1.22 -1.39 4.23
CA ASP A 187 -2.02 -1.09 3.03
C ASP A 187 -2.58 0.34 3.16
N SER A 188 -2.35 1.17 2.15
CA SER A 188 -2.81 2.56 2.14
C SER A 188 -4.34 2.69 2.18
N ASP A 189 -5.09 1.80 1.54
CA ASP A 189 -6.56 1.86 1.55
C ASP A 189 -7.07 1.60 2.97
N VAL A 190 -6.53 0.57 3.63
CA VAL A 190 -6.87 0.24 5.03
C VAL A 190 -6.47 1.37 5.97
N PHE A 191 -5.33 2.01 5.73
CA PHE A 191 -4.92 3.19 6.50
C PHE A 191 -5.93 4.34 6.33
N ASN A 192 -6.30 4.67 5.10
CA ASN A 192 -7.24 5.76 4.80
C ASN A 192 -8.63 5.51 5.41
N GLU A 193 -9.11 4.26 5.41
CA GLU A 193 -10.38 3.88 6.03
C GLU A 193 -10.37 4.04 7.56
N ARG A 194 -9.21 3.83 8.21
CA ARG A 194 -9.06 3.94 9.67
C ARG A 194 -8.82 5.37 10.16
N GLN A 195 -8.14 6.18 9.35
CA GLN A 195 -7.80 7.56 9.70
C GLN A 195 -8.86 8.53 9.20
N THR A 196 -9.87 8.79 10.03
CA THR A 196 -10.98 9.69 9.70
C THR A 196 -10.88 11.02 10.43
N TYR A 197 -11.30 12.08 9.73
CA TYR A 197 -11.17 13.45 10.20
C TYR A 197 -12.39 14.30 9.86
N ASP A 198 -12.68 15.28 10.71
CA ASP A 198 -13.58 16.40 10.38
C ASP A 198 -12.79 17.69 10.26
N VAL A 199 -13.13 18.52 9.27
CA VAL A 199 -12.52 19.84 9.07
C VAL A 199 -13.64 20.88 8.98
N THR A 200 -13.63 21.86 9.87
CA THR A 200 -14.66 22.90 9.94
C THR A 200 -14.01 24.26 10.10
N TYR A 201 -14.45 25.24 9.30
CA TYR A 201 -14.05 26.62 9.51
C TYR A 201 -14.78 27.18 10.72
N GLU A 202 -14.08 28.00 11.48
CA GLU A 202 -14.57 28.65 12.70
C GLU A 202 -14.41 30.16 12.58
N ASP A 203 -15.18 30.89 13.40
CA ASP A 203 -15.02 32.33 13.57
C ASP A 203 -13.58 32.70 13.97
N TYR A 204 -13.24 33.94 13.65
CA TYR A 204 -11.97 34.59 13.93
C TYR A 204 -10.80 33.93 13.19
N TYR A 205 -11.00 33.68 11.88
CA TYR A 205 -9.97 33.23 10.95
C TYR A 205 -9.33 31.89 11.33
N ARG A 206 -10.13 30.93 11.79
CA ARG A 206 -9.64 29.62 12.23
C ARG A 206 -10.29 28.48 11.45
N ALA A 207 -9.60 27.35 11.38
CA ALA A 207 -10.20 26.08 11.06
C ALA A 207 -9.87 25.06 12.15
N THR A 208 -10.85 24.23 12.51
CA THR A 208 -10.65 23.08 13.38
C THR A 208 -10.48 21.83 12.53
N VAL A 209 -9.50 21.00 12.87
CA VAL A 209 -9.38 19.61 12.38
C VAL A 209 -9.50 18.66 13.57
N ILE A 210 -10.43 17.71 13.50
CA ILE A 210 -10.63 16.69 14.53
C ILE A 210 -10.15 15.36 13.97
N SER A 211 -9.20 14.72 14.65
CA SER A 211 -8.75 13.36 14.38
C SER A 211 -9.52 12.38 15.24
N HIS A 212 -10.40 11.59 14.62
CA HIS A 212 -11.24 10.64 15.37
C HIS A 212 -10.46 9.42 15.84
N SER A 213 -9.42 9.03 15.11
CA SER A 213 -8.57 7.89 15.46
C SER A 213 -7.69 8.16 16.68
N GLN A 214 -7.22 9.40 16.85
CA GLN A 214 -6.39 9.83 17.98
C GLN A 214 -7.19 10.53 19.10
N ASN A 215 -8.45 10.89 18.84
CA ASN A 215 -9.26 11.75 19.71
C ASN A 215 -8.57 13.09 20.00
N GLU A 216 -8.02 13.71 18.95
CA GLU A 216 -7.25 14.95 19.01
C GLU A 216 -7.94 16.07 18.23
N LYS A 217 -7.74 17.30 18.70
CA LYS A 217 -8.25 18.52 18.08
C LYS A 217 -7.10 19.46 17.76
N TYR A 218 -7.04 19.89 16.50
CA TYR A 218 -6.10 20.87 16.00
C TYR A 218 -6.84 22.15 15.60
N ILE A 219 -6.28 23.30 15.94
CA ILE A 219 -6.81 24.62 15.56
C ILE A 219 -5.76 25.29 14.68
N LEU A 220 -6.14 25.54 13.44
CA LEU A 220 -5.31 26.18 12.43
C LEU A 220 -5.68 27.67 12.39
N ASP A 221 -4.68 28.52 12.52
CA ASP A 221 -4.80 29.94 12.21
C ASP A 221 -4.72 30.10 10.68
N LEU A 222 -5.73 30.73 10.08
CA LEU A 222 -5.83 30.95 8.63
C LEU A 222 -5.31 32.32 8.21
N THR A 223 -4.85 33.16 9.15
CA THR A 223 -4.38 34.53 8.85
C THR A 223 -3.29 34.57 7.78
N TYR A 224 -2.45 33.54 7.70
CA TYR A 224 -1.41 33.38 6.67
C TYR A 224 -1.94 33.35 5.22
N LYS A 225 -3.25 33.13 5.02
CA LYS A 225 -3.89 33.10 3.70
C LYS A 225 -4.07 34.47 3.06
N GLY A 226 -3.85 35.55 3.81
CA GLY A 226 -3.94 36.92 3.31
C GLY A 226 -5.37 37.47 3.28
N LYS A 227 -5.46 38.79 3.18
CA LYS A 227 -6.72 39.54 3.33
C LYS A 227 -7.73 39.20 2.24
N GLU A 228 -7.26 39.02 1.01
CA GLU A 228 -8.11 38.71 -0.15
C GLU A 228 -8.91 37.43 0.11
N TYR A 229 -8.21 36.34 0.45
CA TYR A 229 -8.83 35.05 0.78
C TYR A 229 -9.79 35.16 1.98
N LEU A 230 -9.35 35.79 3.07
CA LEU A 230 -10.15 35.87 4.29
C LEU A 230 -11.39 36.74 4.13
N SER A 231 -11.31 37.81 3.33
CA SER A 231 -12.43 38.71 3.07
C SER A 231 -13.56 38.05 2.28
N GLU A 232 -13.29 36.98 1.54
CA GLU A 232 -14.33 36.18 0.89
C GLU A 232 -15.14 35.40 1.93
N ILE A 233 -14.48 34.87 2.96
CA ILE A 233 -15.03 33.90 3.92
C ILE A 233 -15.62 34.55 5.17
N TYR A 234 -15.01 35.65 5.63
CA TYR A 234 -15.29 36.28 6.92
C TYR A 234 -15.85 37.69 6.75
N ASN A 235 -16.72 38.07 7.67
CA ASN A 235 -17.14 39.46 7.86
C ASN A 235 -15.98 40.28 8.47
N PRO A 236 -16.02 41.63 8.39
CA PRO A 236 -14.98 42.49 8.97
C PRO A 236 -14.77 42.32 10.49
N ASN A 237 -15.76 41.80 11.21
CA ASN A 237 -15.67 41.49 12.65
C ASN A 237 -15.07 40.10 12.93
N GLY A 238 -14.64 39.37 11.90
CA GLY A 238 -14.06 38.04 12.01
C GLY A 238 -15.06 36.87 12.04
N THR A 239 -16.37 37.10 12.01
CA THR A 239 -17.33 35.99 11.98
C THR A 239 -17.49 35.41 10.59
N LEU A 240 -17.74 34.11 10.49
CA LEU A 240 -18.03 33.45 9.22
C LEU A 240 -19.28 34.06 8.57
N LYS A 241 -19.24 34.20 7.24
CA LYS A 241 -20.42 34.58 6.47
C LYS A 241 -21.41 33.41 6.34
N GLU A 242 -20.89 32.20 6.25
CA GLU A 242 -21.65 30.95 6.17
C GLU A 242 -20.80 29.78 6.72
N PRO A 243 -21.43 28.68 7.18
CA PRO A 243 -20.70 27.48 7.60
C PRO A 243 -19.93 26.84 6.44
N ILE A 244 -18.65 26.52 6.66
CA ILE A 244 -17.80 25.87 5.66
C ILE A 244 -17.17 24.62 6.25
N LYS A 245 -17.20 23.53 5.49
CA LYS A 245 -16.49 22.29 5.79
C LYS A 245 -15.36 22.08 4.81
N GLY A 246 -14.23 21.63 5.33
CA GLY A 246 -13.14 21.04 4.55
C GLY A 246 -13.17 19.52 4.66
N TRP A 247 -12.07 18.89 4.26
CA TRP A 247 -11.85 17.46 4.45
C TRP A 247 -10.35 17.14 4.45
N VAL A 248 -10.00 15.93 4.86
CA VAL A 248 -8.64 15.40 4.74
C VAL A 248 -8.61 14.43 3.57
N ASN A 249 -7.67 14.61 2.66
CA ASN A 249 -7.49 13.73 1.51
C ASN A 249 -6.94 12.36 1.93
N PRO A 250 -7.09 11.34 1.06
CA PRO A 250 -6.31 10.11 1.17
C PRO A 250 -4.80 10.39 1.23
N LEU A 251 -4.06 9.38 1.69
CA LEU A 251 -2.60 9.39 1.76
C LEU A 251 -1.98 9.91 0.45
N SER A 252 -1.20 10.98 0.56
CA SER A 252 -0.50 11.62 -0.57
C SER A 252 1.01 11.42 -0.54
N GLY A 253 1.52 10.78 0.52
CA GLY A 253 2.94 10.50 0.70
C GLY A 253 3.15 9.53 1.85
N LEU A 254 4.10 8.62 1.70
CA LEU A 254 4.52 7.67 2.73
C LEU A 254 6.02 7.51 2.64
N TYR A 255 6.73 7.94 3.67
CA TYR A 255 8.19 7.98 3.65
C TYR A 255 8.78 7.09 4.75
N PRO A 256 9.75 6.23 4.42
CA PRO A 256 10.49 5.49 5.44
C PRO A 256 11.49 6.44 6.10
N ILE A 257 11.38 6.63 7.42
CA ILE A 257 12.25 7.51 8.19
C ILE A 257 12.75 6.75 9.43
N ASP A 258 14.06 6.66 9.60
CA ASP A 258 14.69 6.19 10.83
C ASP A 258 14.94 7.42 11.73
N PHE A 259 13.96 7.74 12.59
CA PHE A 259 13.99 8.97 13.38
C PHE A 259 15.08 8.94 14.46
N ASN A 260 15.36 7.77 15.03
CA ASN A 260 16.26 7.58 16.16
C ASN A 260 17.65 7.05 15.76
N ARG A 261 17.87 6.75 14.46
CA ARG A 261 19.11 6.24 13.88
C ARG A 261 19.51 4.86 14.42
N ASP A 262 18.53 4.01 14.72
CA ASP A 262 18.76 2.66 15.24
C ASP A 262 18.72 1.56 14.15
N GLY A 263 18.53 1.98 12.89
CA GLY A 263 18.43 1.12 11.72
C GLY A 263 17.04 0.51 11.53
N THR A 264 16.06 0.87 12.36
CA THR A 264 14.65 0.49 12.18
C THR A 264 13.85 1.70 11.72
N TYR A 265 13.11 1.55 10.64
CA TYR A 265 12.37 2.64 10.01
C TYR A 265 10.94 2.73 10.57
N GLU A 266 10.49 3.95 10.84
CA GLU A 266 9.08 4.30 10.93
C GLU A 266 8.54 4.73 9.56
N LEU A 267 7.21 4.81 9.44
CA LEU A 267 6.55 5.38 8.27
C LEU A 267 5.99 6.77 8.61
N GLU A 268 6.43 7.80 7.90
CA GLU A 268 5.85 9.14 7.97
C GLU A 268 4.80 9.32 6.87
N ALA A 269 3.52 9.31 7.27
CA ALA A 269 2.36 9.42 6.40
C ALA A 269 1.89 10.87 6.28
N TYR A 270 1.60 11.31 5.05
CA TYR A 270 1.12 12.66 4.74
C TYR A 270 -0.29 12.60 4.17
N GLN A 271 -1.21 13.36 4.76
CA GLN A 271 -2.56 13.58 4.23
C GLN A 271 -2.87 15.07 4.16
N ARG A 272 -3.25 15.57 2.98
CA ARG A 272 -3.56 17.00 2.78
C ARG A 272 -4.88 17.37 3.46
N ILE A 273 -4.88 18.50 4.17
CA ILE A 273 -6.10 19.14 4.66
C ILE A 273 -6.59 20.10 3.57
N ALA A 274 -7.74 19.81 2.97
CA ALA A 274 -8.39 20.65 1.98
C ALA A 274 -9.47 21.54 2.63
N GLY A 275 -9.53 22.78 2.17
CA GLY A 275 -10.48 23.81 2.58
C GLY A 275 -11.73 23.82 1.70
N ARG A 276 -12.04 24.98 1.10
CA ARG A 276 -13.25 25.20 0.28
C ARG A 276 -13.31 24.32 -0.98
N TYR A 277 -12.15 23.93 -1.50
CA TYR A 277 -11.98 23.06 -2.65
C TYR A 277 -10.63 22.34 -2.55
N ASN A 278 -10.42 21.25 -3.31
CA ASN A 278 -9.25 20.38 -3.14
C ASN A 278 -7.89 21.13 -3.24
N ALA A 279 -7.79 22.11 -4.13
CA ALA A 279 -6.58 22.91 -4.30
C ALA A 279 -6.35 23.94 -3.16
N ASP A 280 -7.39 24.34 -2.43
CA ASP A 280 -7.30 25.19 -1.24
C ASP A 280 -6.71 24.41 -0.06
N GLY A 281 -5.38 24.28 -0.01
CA GLY A 281 -4.70 23.50 1.04
C GLY A 281 -4.59 24.31 2.32
N LEU A 282 -5.05 23.75 3.44
CA LEU A 282 -4.91 24.35 4.76
C LEU A 282 -3.67 23.88 5.51
N GLY A 283 -3.08 22.76 5.07
CA GLY A 283 -1.92 22.13 5.67
C GLY A 283 -1.91 20.63 5.38
N PHE A 284 -1.16 19.89 6.19
CA PHE A 284 -1.08 18.43 6.14
C PHE A 284 -1.22 17.86 7.54
N ILE A 285 -1.96 16.75 7.66
CA ILE A 285 -1.80 15.82 8.78
C ILE A 285 -0.56 14.98 8.48
N GLN A 286 0.39 14.98 9.40
CA GLN A 286 1.58 14.14 9.40
C GLN A 286 1.44 13.11 10.50
N THR A 287 1.41 11.83 10.15
CA THR A 287 1.29 10.73 11.12
C THR A 287 2.52 9.84 11.03
N VAL A 288 3.28 9.73 12.12
CA VAL A 288 4.37 8.76 12.25
C VAL A 288 3.78 7.45 12.74
N LEU A 289 4.02 6.38 11.98
CA LEU A 289 3.60 5.03 12.30
C LEU A 289 4.82 4.18 12.66
N LYS A 290 4.72 3.46 13.78
CA LYS A 290 5.76 2.56 14.26
C LYS A 290 5.25 1.14 14.36
N TRP A 291 6.09 0.17 13.99
CA TRP A 291 5.76 -1.24 14.18
C TRP A 291 5.83 -1.61 15.67
N ASN A 292 4.77 -2.24 16.20
CA ASN A 292 4.71 -2.67 17.60
C ASN A 292 4.91 -4.19 17.81
N GLY A 293 5.40 -4.90 16.79
CA GLY A 293 5.49 -6.35 16.78
C GLY A 293 4.25 -7.06 16.21
N ARG A 294 3.15 -6.35 15.97
CA ARG A 294 1.92 -6.91 15.37
C ARG A 294 1.40 -6.11 14.19
N GLY A 295 1.52 -4.79 14.25
CA GLY A 295 0.99 -3.85 13.27
C GLY A 295 1.64 -2.49 13.42
N PHE A 296 1.50 -1.66 12.39
CA PHE A 296 1.81 -0.24 12.48
C PHE A 296 0.78 0.47 13.36
N VAL A 297 1.25 1.21 14.36
CA VAL A 297 0.44 2.06 15.25
C VAL A 297 0.93 3.50 15.19
N THR A 298 0.03 4.45 15.41
CA THR A 298 0.39 5.87 15.51
C THR A 298 1.31 6.09 16.72
N GLU A 299 2.54 6.52 16.46
CA GLU A 299 3.45 6.99 17.50
C GLU A 299 3.24 8.48 17.77
N ARG A 300 3.01 9.26 16.71
CA ARG A 300 2.82 10.72 16.78
C ARG A 300 1.98 11.20 15.61
N GLN A 301 1.10 12.16 15.87
CA GLN A 301 0.39 12.91 14.84
C GLN A 301 0.60 14.41 15.05
N ASN A 302 0.84 15.14 13.96
CA ASN A 302 1.00 16.60 13.95
C ASN A 302 0.22 17.20 12.77
N VAL A 303 -0.03 18.50 12.84
CA VAL A 303 -0.48 19.31 11.69
C VAL A 303 0.66 20.22 11.25
N ALA A 304 1.05 20.12 9.98
CA ALA A 304 1.98 21.03 9.33
C ALA A 304 1.22 22.08 8.51
N ILE A 305 1.51 23.35 8.73
CA ILE A 305 0.97 24.48 7.96
C ILE A 305 2.10 25.21 7.25
N VAL A 306 1.81 25.81 6.10
CA VAL A 306 2.77 26.64 5.36
C VAL A 306 2.99 27.96 6.09
N GLY A 307 4.20 28.53 5.95
CA GLY A 307 4.49 29.88 6.45
C GLY A 307 3.75 30.95 5.63
N GLY A 308 3.36 32.04 6.29
CA GLY A 308 2.82 33.24 5.65
C GLY A 308 3.84 34.38 5.60
N GLU A 309 3.60 35.37 4.75
CA GLU A 309 4.31 36.65 4.79
C GLU A 309 3.93 37.41 6.09
N THR A 310 4.92 38.07 6.69
CA THR A 310 4.76 38.88 7.91
C THR A 310 4.34 40.31 7.61
#